data_AF-A0A376L1C2-F1
#
_entry.id   AF-A0A376L1C2-F1
#
_cell.length_a   1.000
_cell.length_b   1.000
_cell.length_c   1.000
_cell.angle_alpha   90.00
_cell.angle_beta   90.00
_cell.angle_gamma   90.00
#
_symmetry.space_group_name_H-M   'P 1'
#
loop_
_entity.id
_entity.type
_entity.pdbx_description
1 polymer ?
#
loop_
_entity_poly.entity_id
_entity_poly.type
_entity_poly.pdbx_seq_one_letter_code
_entity_poly.pdbx_strand_id
1 'polypeptide(L)'
;MPKTISSFYALNNPKAIWCLRICTFATVIGGTFAKSSADVATGRYHNGLHGYYQFDRHFTALACVHTIASDYLRQRKLGVRPVFDPLRYPDIGRQLSPDAWDDVFAGVITTIDQLILFFC
;
A
#
# COMPACT_ATOMS: atom_id res chain seq x y z
N MET A 1 13.93 12.15 -9.60
CA MET A 1 12.55 11.81 -9.98
C MET A 1 12.57 10.48 -10.72
N PRO A 2 12.08 9.37 -10.12
CA PRO A 2 12.25 8.04 -10.71
C PRO A 2 11.32 7.89 -11.92
N LYS A 3 11.90 7.60 -13.10
CA LYS A 3 11.21 7.42 -14.40
C LYS A 3 10.31 6.17 -14.48
N THR A 4 10.06 5.49 -13.35
CA THR A 4 9.35 4.22 -13.31
C THR A 4 7.83 4.40 -13.24
N ILE A 5 7.32 5.44 -12.58
CA ILE A 5 5.89 5.62 -12.32
C ILE A 5 5.12 6.07 -13.59
N SER A 6 5.73 6.92 -14.42
CA SER A 6 5.14 7.37 -15.70
C SER A 6 4.94 6.24 -16.71
N SER A 7 5.72 5.15 -16.59
CA SER A 7 5.61 3.99 -17.48
C SER A 7 4.35 3.16 -17.22
N PHE A 8 3.87 3.11 -15.97
CA PHE A 8 2.67 2.34 -15.60
C PHE A 8 1.38 2.96 -16.13
N TYR A 9 1.25 4.28 -16.13
CA TYR A 9 0.08 4.95 -16.71
C TYR A 9 0.01 4.81 -18.23
N ALA A 10 1.15 4.73 -18.92
CA ALA A 10 1.22 4.50 -20.36
C ALA A 10 0.76 3.07 -20.76
N LEU A 11 0.83 2.11 -19.84
CA LEU A 11 0.36 0.73 -20.03
C LEU A 11 -1.14 0.56 -19.79
N ASN A 12 -1.84 1.57 -19.27
CA ASN A 12 -3.30 1.55 -19.13
C ASN A 12 -4.01 1.87 -20.45
N ASN A 13 -3.67 1.12 -21.49
CA ASN A 13 -4.27 1.22 -22.81
C ASN A 13 -5.22 0.04 -23.06
N PRO A 14 -6.35 0.24 -23.75
CA PRO A 14 -7.30 -0.85 -24.04
C PRO A 14 -6.64 -2.00 -24.82
N LYS A 15 -5.62 -1.71 -25.63
CA LYS A 15 -4.80 -2.70 -26.35
C LYS A 15 -3.95 -3.55 -25.40
N ALA A 16 -3.37 -2.97 -24.36
CA ALA A 16 -2.58 -3.70 -23.37
C ALA A 16 -3.47 -4.60 -22.51
N ILE A 17 -4.68 -4.13 -22.16
CA ILE A 17 -5.68 -4.93 -21.44
C ILE A 17 -6.12 -6.13 -22.29
N TRP A 18 -6.40 -5.92 -23.57
CA TRP A 18 -6.75 -7.01 -24.48
C TRP A 18 -5.60 -7.99 -24.72
N CYS A 19 -4.36 -7.49 -24.84
CA CYS A 19 -3.17 -8.32 -24.93
C CYS A 19 -3.02 -9.20 -23.68
N LEU A 20 -3.18 -8.62 -22.48
CA LEU A 20 -3.12 -9.36 -21.22
C LEU A 20 -4.15 -10.49 -21.17
N ARG A 21 -5.40 -10.23 -21.60
CA ARG A 21 -6.47 -11.23 -21.67
C ARG A 21 -6.11 -12.39 -22.59
N ILE A 22 -5.62 -12.09 -23.81
CA ILE A 22 -5.19 -13.11 -24.77
C ILE A 22 -4.05 -13.95 -24.19
N CYS A 23 -3.06 -13.31 -23.56
CA CYS A 23 -1.97 -14.00 -22.87
C CYS A 23 -2.49 -14.93 -21.77
N THR A 24 -3.45 -14.50 -20.94
CA THR A 24 -4.06 -15.35 -19.91
C THR A 24 -4.75 -16.57 -20.52
N PHE A 25 -5.53 -16.40 -21.59
CA PHE A 25 -6.14 -17.54 -22.30
C PHE A 25 -5.08 -18.49 -22.86
N ALA A 26 -4.01 -17.97 -23.45
CA ALA A 26 -2.90 -18.77 -23.94
C ALA A 26 -2.22 -19.56 -22.80
N THR A 27 -2.03 -18.97 -21.62
CA THR A 27 -1.47 -19.67 -20.45
C THR A 27 -2.39 -20.78 -19.95
N VAL A 28 -3.72 -20.58 -19.93
CA VAL A 28 -4.68 -21.63 -19.53
C VAL A 28 -4.65 -22.82 -20.50
N ILE A 29 -4.63 -22.54 -21.80
CA ILE A 29 -4.53 -23.59 -22.83
C ILE A 29 -3.19 -24.31 -22.71
N GLY A 30 -2.07 -23.56 -22.61
CA GLY A 30 -0.73 -24.12 -22.44
C GLY A 30 -0.58 -24.97 -21.18
N GLY A 31 -1.09 -24.50 -20.05
CA GLY A 31 -1.07 -25.23 -18.77
C GLY A 31 -1.94 -26.50 -18.76
N THR A 32 -2.94 -26.60 -19.65
CA THR A 32 -3.74 -27.82 -19.79
C THR A 32 -2.91 -28.97 -20.41
N PHE A 33 -1.96 -28.63 -21.29
CA PHE A 33 -1.05 -29.60 -21.91
C PHE A 33 0.18 -29.88 -21.04
N ALA A 34 0.63 -28.93 -20.23
CA ALA A 34 1.76 -29.06 -19.32
C ALA A 34 1.30 -29.41 -17.89
N LYS A 35 1.16 -30.71 -17.58
CA LYS A 35 0.98 -31.17 -16.19
C LYS A 35 2.35 -31.38 -15.53
N SER A 36 3.05 -30.29 -15.20
CA SER A 36 4.37 -30.37 -14.56
C SER A 36 4.30 -30.02 -13.07
N SER A 37 5.03 -30.76 -12.23
CA SER A 37 5.17 -30.46 -10.79
C SER A 37 5.89 -29.12 -10.55
N ALA A 38 6.69 -28.66 -11.52
CA ALA A 38 7.40 -27.38 -11.47
C ALA A 38 6.45 -26.17 -11.52
N ASP A 39 5.32 -26.27 -12.23
CA ASP A 39 4.33 -25.18 -12.32
C ASP A 39 3.61 -24.95 -10.97
N VAL A 40 3.34 -26.03 -10.24
CA VAL A 40 2.74 -25.96 -8.89
C VAL A 40 3.70 -25.32 -7.90
N ALA A 41 4.99 -25.68 -7.95
CA ALA A 41 6.01 -25.06 -7.11
C ALA A 41 6.14 -23.56 -7.42
N THR A 42 6.25 -23.20 -8.69
CA THR A 42 6.36 -21.81 -9.15
C THR A 42 5.16 -20.96 -8.70
N GLY A 43 3.94 -21.50 -8.83
CA GLY A 43 2.73 -20.83 -8.35
C GLY A 43 2.73 -20.59 -6.84
N ARG A 44 3.25 -21.54 -6.04
CA ARG A 44 3.38 -21.38 -4.59
C ARG A 44 4.38 -20.29 -4.22
N TYR A 45 5.53 -20.22 -4.91
CA TYR A 45 6.50 -19.14 -4.71
C TYR A 45 5.91 -17.77 -5.04
N HIS A 46 5.21 -17.64 -6.17
CA HIS A 46 4.58 -16.39 -6.57
C HIS A 46 3.48 -15.95 -5.58
N ASN A 47 2.63 -16.89 -5.14
CA ASN A 47 1.59 -16.61 -4.15
C ASN A 47 2.19 -16.20 -2.78
N GLY A 48 3.24 -16.90 -2.34
CA GLY A 48 3.96 -16.54 -1.11
C GLY A 48 4.61 -15.16 -1.19
N LEU A 49 5.19 -14.83 -2.34
CA LEU A 49 5.80 -13.53 -2.58
C LEU A 49 4.76 -12.40 -2.60
N HIS A 50 3.61 -12.60 -3.26
CA HIS A 50 2.51 -11.65 -3.21
C HIS A 50 2.02 -11.40 -1.78
N GLY A 51 1.87 -12.48 -1.00
CA GLY A 51 1.56 -12.39 0.42
C GLY A 51 2.58 -11.59 1.21
N TYR A 52 3.88 -11.87 1.02
CA TYR A 52 4.97 -11.15 1.68
C TYR A 52 4.91 -9.63 1.46
N TYR A 53 4.75 -9.18 0.21
CA TYR A 53 4.62 -7.75 -0.09
C TYR A 53 3.38 -7.11 0.53
N GLN A 54 2.26 -7.85 0.57
CA GLN A 54 1.04 -7.36 1.21
C GLN A 54 1.21 -7.21 2.73
N PHE A 55 1.86 -8.17 3.39
CA PHE A 55 2.16 -8.10 4.81
C PHE A 55 3.11 -6.94 5.13
N ASP A 56 4.19 -6.78 4.37
CA ASP A 56 5.17 -5.70 4.56
C ASP A 56 4.51 -4.31 4.41
N ARG A 57 3.62 -4.16 3.43
CA ARG A 57 2.83 -2.94 3.24
C ARG A 57 1.93 -2.63 4.44
N HIS A 58 1.24 -3.64 4.98
CA HIS A 58 0.38 -3.45 6.15
C HIS A 58 1.19 -3.12 7.40
N PHE A 59 2.31 -3.82 7.62
CA PHE A 59 3.20 -3.57 8.75
C PHE A 59 3.79 -2.16 8.73
N THR A 60 4.24 -1.71 7.55
CA THR A 60 4.73 -0.34 7.35
C THR A 60 3.63 0.69 7.63
N ALA A 61 2.41 0.46 7.14
CA ALA A 61 1.27 1.35 7.41
C ALA A 61 0.95 1.43 8.92
N LEU A 62 0.98 0.31 9.64
CA LEU A 62 0.78 0.29 11.09
C LEU A 62 1.84 1.07 11.86
N ALA A 63 3.12 0.93 11.47
CA ALA A 63 4.21 1.69 12.08
C ALA A 63 4.05 3.21 11.87
N CYS A 64 3.59 3.61 10.69
CA CYS A 64 3.30 5.01 10.38
C CYS A 64 2.14 5.54 11.24
N VAL A 65 1.02 4.82 11.30
CA VAL A 65 -0.16 5.21 12.09
C VAL A 65 0.18 5.32 13.58
N HIS A 66 0.94 4.36 14.13
CA HIS A 66 1.34 4.41 15.54
C HIS A 66 2.20 5.64 15.86
N THR A 67 3.12 6.00 14.96
CA THR A 67 3.99 7.17 15.14
C THR A 67 3.18 8.48 15.10
N ILE A 68 2.23 8.59 14.16
CA ILE A 68 1.36 9.76 14.01
C ILE A 68 0.41 9.88 15.22
N ALA A 69 -0.23 8.79 15.64
CA ALA A 69 -1.15 8.78 16.77
C ALA A 69 -0.46 9.15 18.09
N SER A 70 0.76 8.66 18.30
CA SER A 70 1.56 9.01 19.49
C SER A 70 1.86 10.51 19.54
N ASP A 71 2.27 11.11 18.42
CA ASP A 71 2.54 12.54 18.36
C ASP A 71 1.25 13.37 18.50
N TYR A 72 0.13 12.93 17.90
CA TYR A 72 -1.19 13.55 18.08
C TYR A 72 -1.58 13.62 19.57
N LEU A 73 -1.49 12.49 20.29
CA LEU A 73 -1.79 12.44 21.71
C LEU A 73 -0.84 13.31 22.54
N ARG A 74 0.44 13.38 22.16
CA ARG A 74 1.43 14.24 22.81
C ARG A 74 1.09 15.73 22.63
N GLN A 75 0.73 16.16 21.42
CA GLN A 75 0.34 17.54 21.14
C GLN A 75 -0.94 17.93 21.89
N ARG A 76 -1.92 17.01 21.96
CA ARG A 76 -3.16 17.21 22.73
C ARG A 76 -2.90 17.35 24.24
N LYS A 77 -1.98 16.58 24.81
CA LYS A 77 -1.58 16.71 26.22
C LYS A 77 -0.93 18.07 26.53
N LEU A 78 -0.28 18.69 25.53
CA LEU A 78 0.32 20.02 25.65
C LEU A 78 -0.70 21.16 25.44
N GLY A 79 -1.97 20.85 25.19
CA GLY A 79 -3.02 21.84 24.94
C GLY A 79 -2.87 22.59 23.59
N VAL A 80 -1.95 22.14 22.74
CA VAL A 80 -1.71 22.71 21.41
C VAL A 80 -2.65 22.04 20.41
N ARG A 81 -3.17 22.82 19.46
CA ARG A 81 -3.94 22.24 18.34
C ARG A 81 -3.04 21.25 17.59
N PRO A 82 -3.45 19.99 17.42
CA PRO A 82 -2.63 19.00 16.77
C PRO A 82 -2.41 19.39 15.31
N VAL A 83 -1.17 19.70 14.96
CA VAL A 83 -0.73 19.99 13.59
C VAL A 83 0.40 19.03 13.26
N PHE A 84 0.21 18.25 12.19
CA PHE A 84 1.24 17.36 11.70
C PHE A 84 2.00 18.04 10.55
N ASP A 85 3.33 18.09 10.65
CA ASP A 85 4.21 18.62 9.60
C ASP A 85 4.98 17.46 8.95
N PRO A 86 4.74 17.16 7.66
CA PRO A 86 5.44 16.09 6.93
C PRO A 86 6.96 16.30 6.86
N LEU A 87 7.43 17.55 6.90
CA LEU A 87 8.87 17.87 6.88
C LEU A 87 9.58 17.46 8.17
N ARG A 88 8.82 17.27 9.26
CA ARG A 88 9.35 16.86 10.56
C ARG A 88 9.69 15.37 10.63
N TYR A 89 9.08 14.55 9.77
CA TYR A 89 9.26 13.10 9.73
C TYR A 89 9.66 12.62 8.32
N PRO A 90 10.88 12.97 7.86
CA PRO A 90 11.36 12.60 6.52
C PRO A 90 11.45 11.09 6.30
N ASP A 91 11.57 10.30 7.37
CA ASP A 91 11.61 8.84 7.31
C ASP A 91 10.27 8.21 6.97
N ILE A 92 9.17 8.79 7.47
CA ILE A 92 7.81 8.34 7.16
C ILE A 92 7.42 8.81 5.75
N GLY A 93 7.89 9.99 5.35
CA GLY A 93 7.66 10.55 4.01
C GLY A 93 8.32 9.78 2.87
N ARG A 94 9.32 8.95 3.17
CA ARG A 94 9.90 8.01 2.21
C ARG A 94 9.11 6.71 2.07
N GLN A 95 8.28 6.38 3.07
CA GLN A 95 7.49 5.14 3.11
C GLN A 95 6.11 5.32 2.49
N LEU A 96 5.53 6.52 2.60
CA LEU A 96 4.28 6.89 1.92
C LEU A 96 4.56 7.65 0.61
N SER A 97 3.71 7.43 -0.38
CA SER A 97 3.65 8.31 -1.56
C SER A 97 3.35 9.75 -1.09
N PRO A 98 3.99 10.79 -1.66
CA PRO A 98 3.73 12.19 -1.30
C PRO A 98 2.25 12.56 -1.29
N ASP A 99 1.46 12.01 -2.23
CA ASP A 99 0.01 12.25 -2.34
C ASP A 99 -0.84 11.42 -1.35
N ALA A 100 -0.27 10.36 -0.77
CA ALA A 100 -1.00 9.48 0.16
C ALA A 100 -1.09 10.07 1.58
N TRP A 101 -0.37 11.16 1.85
CA TRP A 101 -0.36 11.80 3.15
C TRP A 101 -1.72 12.39 3.49
N ASP A 102 -2.31 13.19 2.61
CA ASP A 102 -3.59 13.89 2.88
C ASP A 102 -4.72 12.90 3.20
N ASP A 103 -4.81 11.80 2.44
CA ASP A 103 -5.83 10.77 2.63
C ASP A 103 -5.62 9.98 3.93
N VAL A 104 -4.37 9.58 4.23
CA VAL A 104 -4.05 8.83 5.44
C VAL A 104 -4.28 9.69 6.69
N PHE A 105 -3.92 10.98 6.64
CA PHE A 105 -4.11 11.88 7.78
C PHE A 105 -5.58 12.17 8.07
N ALA A 106 -6.39 12.45 7.04
CA ALA A 106 -7.82 12.66 7.22
C ALA A 106 -8.47 11.42 7.85
N GLY A 107 -8.09 10.22 7.39
CA GLY A 107 -8.55 8.96 7.98
C GLY A 107 -8.07 8.74 9.42
N VAL A 108 -6.81 9.06 9.73
CA VAL A 108 -6.24 8.85 11.07
C VAL A 108 -6.81 9.81 12.10
N ILE A 109 -6.92 11.11 11.78
CA ILE A 109 -7.50 12.11 12.69
C ILE A 109 -8.96 11.78 12.98
N THR A 110 -9.75 11.49 11.93
CA THR A 110 -11.16 11.08 12.12
C THR A 110 -11.27 9.81 12.96
N THR A 111 -10.44 8.79 12.72
CA THR A 111 -10.46 7.55 13.52
C THR A 111 -10.07 7.78 14.98
N ILE A 112 -9.04 8.59 15.23
CA ILE A 112 -8.60 8.90 16.61
C ILE A 112 -9.68 9.70 17.33
N ASP A 113 -10.31 10.68 16.68
CA ASP A 113 -11.39 11.47 17.29
C ASP A 113 -12.64 10.62 17.57
N GLN A 114 -13.00 9.70 16.67
CA GLN A 114 -14.09 8.72 16.88
C GLN A 114 -13.78 7.78 18.06
N LEU A 115 -12.56 7.27 18.16
CA LEU A 115 -12.13 6.44 19.30
C LEU A 115 -12.20 7.22 20.62
N ILE A 116 -11.74 8.48 20.63
CA ILE A 116 -11.79 9.29 21.84
C ILE A 116 -13.23 9.62 22.25
N LEU A 117 -14.12 9.90 21.31
CA LEU A 117 -15.55 10.09 21.60
C LEU A 117 -16.25 8.80 22.07
N PHE A 118 -15.74 7.63 21.69
CA PHE A 118 -16.31 6.35 22.10
C PHE A 118 -15.84 5.89 23.50
N PHE A 119 -14.63 6.27 23.90
CA PHE A 119 -14.03 5.91 25.19
C PHE A 119 -14.17 6.98 26.28
N CYS A 120 -14.67 8.18 25.96
CA CYS A 120 -14.87 9.29 26.90
C CYS A 120 -16.37 9.58 27.10
#